data_AF-A0A023DAJ1-F1
#
_entry.id   AF-A0A023DAJ1-F1
#
_cell.length_a   1.000
_cell.length_b   1.000
_cell.length_c   1.000
_cell.angle_alpha   90.00
_cell.angle_beta   90.00
_cell.angle_gamma   90.00
#
_symmetry.space_group_name_H-M   'P 1'
#
loop_
_entity.id
_entity.type
_entity.pdbx_description
1 polymer ?
#
loop_
_entity_poly.entity_id
_entity_poly.type
_entity_poly.pdbx_seq_one_letter_code
_entity_poly.pdbx_strand_id
1 'polypeptide(L)'
;MNPADHSRLAVGFAMFFLNRTNRSGILNGGIIGGRNQTGPWKIDARYNANKLVTRIEAVARMKQNITLSNLDAVNLINQGAKKWPPNTLVYLDPPYYEKGRDLYYDFYEHDDHKAVADLVQDKLSKQHWIVSYDNVDAICEMYENRRRAIYSIGYSARSTKKGSEVMFFSDGLKAPALVGPIVATEEPTSEPIETACYRKAMVG
;
A
#
# COMPACT_ATOMS: atom_id res chain seq x y z
N MET A 1 30.61 1.49 -3.77
CA MET A 1 30.23 2.27 -4.97
C MET A 1 29.48 3.49 -4.47
N ASN A 2 29.92 4.70 -4.84
CA ASN A 2 29.20 5.92 -4.51
C ASN A 2 28.19 6.20 -5.65
N PRO A 3 26.87 6.22 -5.40
CA PRO A 3 25.87 6.46 -6.44
C PRO A 3 26.05 7.79 -7.18
N ALA A 4 26.69 8.78 -6.54
CA ALA A 4 26.95 10.10 -7.13
C ALA A 4 27.90 10.05 -8.34
N ASP A 5 28.73 9.00 -8.45
CA ASP A 5 29.73 8.85 -9.51
C ASP A 5 29.17 8.16 -10.76
N HIS A 6 27.86 7.87 -10.79
CA HIS A 6 27.21 7.09 -11.84
C HIS A 6 25.95 7.76 -12.38
N SER A 7 25.58 7.46 -13.64
CA SER A 7 24.34 7.96 -14.21
C SER A 7 23.12 7.40 -13.45
N ARG A 8 22.03 8.18 -13.39
CA ARG A 8 20.77 7.74 -12.77
C ARG A 8 20.26 6.42 -13.36
N LEU A 9 20.47 6.19 -14.65
CA LEU A 9 20.11 4.95 -15.32
C LEU A 9 20.92 3.76 -14.79
N ALA A 10 22.23 3.92 -14.64
CA ALA A 10 23.11 2.89 -14.09
C ALA A 10 22.75 2.57 -12.63
N VAL A 11 22.52 3.59 -11.80
CA VAL A 11 22.08 3.42 -10.40
C VAL A 11 20.72 2.73 -10.33
N GLY A 12 19.76 3.12 -11.19
CA GLY A 12 18.44 2.49 -11.28
C GLY A 12 18.52 1.01 -11.67
N PHE A 13 19.36 0.65 -12.64
CA PHE A 13 19.58 -0.75 -13.01
C PHE A 13 20.27 -1.55 -11.90
N ALA A 14 21.24 -0.96 -11.20
CA ALA A 14 21.89 -1.61 -10.05
C ALA A 14 20.86 -1.90 -8.94
N MET A 15 20.03 -0.92 -8.60
CA MET A 15 18.93 -1.09 -7.64
C MET A 15 17.95 -2.18 -8.08
N PHE A 16 17.52 -2.15 -9.35
CA PHE A 16 16.63 -3.16 -9.91
C PHE A 16 17.23 -4.56 -9.83
N PHE A 17 18.49 -4.73 -10.20
CA PHE A 17 19.19 -6.01 -10.11
C PHE A 17 19.22 -6.51 -8.67
N LEU A 18 19.71 -5.69 -7.73
CA LEU A 18 19.79 -6.05 -6.31
C LEU A 18 18.43 -6.41 -5.72
N ASN A 19 17.38 -5.64 -6.05
CA ASN A 19 16.02 -5.93 -5.63
C ASN A 19 15.47 -7.25 -6.21
N ARG A 20 15.97 -7.71 -7.36
CA ARG A 20 15.58 -9.01 -7.92
C ARG A 20 16.46 -10.16 -7.42
N THR A 21 17.69 -9.89 -6.98
CA THR A 21 18.64 -10.92 -6.55
C THR A 21 18.78 -11.06 -5.04
N ASN A 22 18.18 -10.18 -4.24
CA ASN A 22 18.23 -10.25 -2.79
C ASN A 22 16.97 -10.87 -2.18
N ARG A 23 17.10 -11.40 -0.95
CA ARG A 23 15.98 -11.94 -0.18
C ARG A 23 14.92 -10.86 0.02
N SER A 24 13.67 -11.22 -0.30
CA SER A 24 12.51 -10.32 -0.26
C SER A 24 12.65 -9.03 -1.09
N GLY A 25 13.67 -8.95 -1.95
CA GLY A 25 14.02 -7.73 -2.69
C GLY A 25 14.55 -6.57 -1.85
N ILE A 26 14.94 -6.84 -0.61
CA ILE A 26 15.52 -5.84 0.29
C ILE A 26 17.00 -5.68 -0.07
N LEU A 27 17.45 -4.44 -0.31
CA LEU A 27 18.84 -4.10 -0.64
C LEU A 27 19.86 -4.71 0.34
N ASN A 28 19.52 -4.70 1.63
CA ASN A 28 20.36 -5.26 2.70
C ASN A 28 19.96 -6.68 3.13
N GLY A 29 18.97 -7.30 2.48
CA GLY A 29 18.46 -8.64 2.83
C GLY A 29 19.41 -9.79 2.47
N GLY A 30 20.53 -9.50 1.81
CA GLY A 30 21.49 -10.48 1.33
C GLY A 30 21.01 -11.24 0.08
N ILE A 31 21.94 -11.86 -0.63
CA ILE A 31 21.68 -12.56 -1.90
C ILE A 31 20.75 -13.76 -1.67
N ILE A 32 19.69 -13.88 -2.47
CA ILE A 32 18.82 -15.06 -2.45
C ILE A 32 19.66 -16.32 -2.80
N GLY A 33 19.49 -17.40 -2.04
CA GLY A 33 20.32 -18.59 -2.19
C GLY A 33 21.70 -18.51 -1.53
N GLY A 34 22.05 -17.37 -0.93
CA GLY A 34 23.35 -17.14 -0.28
C GLY A 34 24.48 -16.87 -1.27
N ARG A 35 25.64 -16.38 -0.79
CA ARG A 35 26.79 -16.07 -1.67
C ARG A 35 27.25 -17.27 -2.51
N ASN A 36 27.21 -18.47 -1.93
CA ASN A 36 27.58 -19.71 -2.61
C ASN A 36 26.44 -20.33 -3.44
N GLN A 37 25.26 -19.69 -3.51
CA GLN A 37 24.09 -20.15 -4.27
C GLN A 37 23.67 -21.60 -3.95
N THR A 38 23.82 -22.01 -2.69
CA THR A 38 23.47 -23.35 -2.19
C THR A 38 22.07 -23.42 -1.58
N GLY A 39 21.39 -22.29 -1.41
CA GLY A 39 20.03 -22.25 -0.90
C GLY A 39 19.00 -22.80 -1.90
N PRO A 40 17.78 -23.14 -1.43
CA PRO A 40 16.73 -23.76 -2.24
C PRO A 40 16.21 -22.86 -3.37
N TRP A 41 16.37 -21.55 -3.23
CA TRP A 41 16.01 -20.56 -4.24
C TRP A 41 17.27 -19.78 -4.62
N LYS A 42 17.68 -19.85 -5.89
CA LYS A 42 18.86 -19.15 -6.42
C LYS A 42 18.46 -17.81 -7.04
N ILE A 43 19.44 -17.04 -7.53
CA ILE A 43 19.23 -15.72 -8.14
C ILE A 43 18.18 -15.74 -9.27
N ASP A 44 18.14 -16.79 -10.08
CA ASP A 44 17.22 -16.96 -11.20
C ASP A 44 15.74 -17.15 -10.79
N ALA A 45 15.48 -17.51 -9.53
CA ALA A 45 14.12 -17.65 -9.01
C ALA A 45 13.31 -16.35 -9.10
N ARG A 46 13.99 -15.20 -9.09
CA ARG A 46 13.38 -13.86 -9.20
C ARG A 46 14.00 -13.00 -10.31
N TYR A 47 15.24 -13.27 -10.71
CA TYR A 47 15.87 -12.61 -11.85
C TYR A 47 15.72 -13.43 -13.14
N ASN A 48 14.52 -13.38 -13.72
CA ASN A 48 14.25 -13.93 -15.05
C ASN A 48 14.29 -12.81 -16.09
N ALA A 49 15.45 -12.62 -16.73
CA ALA A 49 15.70 -11.49 -17.62
C ALA A 49 14.60 -11.30 -18.69
N ASN A 50 14.22 -12.36 -19.40
CA ASN A 50 13.20 -12.29 -20.45
C ASN A 50 11.85 -11.81 -19.91
N LYS A 51 11.36 -12.39 -18.81
CA LYS A 51 10.09 -11.97 -18.19
C LYS A 51 10.17 -10.54 -17.63
N LEU A 52 11.33 -10.13 -17.12
CA LEU A 52 11.55 -8.79 -16.60
C LEU A 52 11.55 -7.74 -17.71
N VAL A 53 12.22 -8.02 -18.84
CA VAL A 53 12.20 -7.18 -20.04
C VAL A 53 10.76 -6.97 -20.52
N THR A 54 9.97 -8.03 -20.67
CA THR A 54 8.56 -7.92 -21.09
C THR A 54 7.74 -7.01 -20.16
N ARG A 55 7.97 -7.07 -18.85
CA ARG A 55 7.28 -6.20 -17.87
C ARG A 55 7.72 -4.75 -18.00
N ILE A 56 9.02 -4.49 -18.15
CA ILE A 56 9.56 -3.13 -18.35
C ILE A 56 8.98 -2.53 -19.62
N GLU A 57 8.96 -3.27 -20.72
CA GLU A 57 8.37 -2.82 -21.98
C GLU A 57 6.87 -2.57 -21.87
N ALA A 58 6.14 -3.39 -21.10
CA ALA A 58 4.71 -3.17 -20.85
C ALA A 58 4.45 -1.84 -20.14
N VAL A 59 5.23 -1.52 -19.10
CA VAL A 59 5.15 -0.22 -18.42
C VAL A 59 5.55 0.91 -19.37
N ALA A 60 6.62 0.71 -20.16
CA ALA A 60 7.10 1.72 -21.12
C ALA A 60 6.06 2.04 -22.21
N ARG A 61 5.27 1.07 -22.67
CA ARG A 61 4.16 1.29 -23.60
C ARG A 61 3.07 2.20 -23.02
N MET A 62 2.91 2.23 -21.70
CA MET A 62 1.95 3.09 -21.00
C MET A 62 2.54 4.44 -20.58
N LYS A 63 3.76 4.78 -20.96
CA LYS A 63 4.47 5.98 -20.46
C LYS A 63 3.70 7.30 -20.60
N GLN A 64 2.87 7.44 -21.66
CA GLN A 64 2.08 8.65 -21.87
C GLN A 64 0.92 8.80 -20.86
N ASN A 65 0.56 7.71 -20.18
CA ASN A 65 -0.49 7.66 -19.17
C ASN A 65 0.08 7.62 -17.74
N ILE A 66 1.41 7.70 -17.57
CA ILE A 66 2.09 7.59 -16.29
C ILE A 66 2.90 8.87 -16.05
N THR A 67 2.57 9.58 -14.97
CA THR A 67 3.40 10.67 -14.45
C THR A 67 4.02 10.23 -13.13
N LEU A 68 5.33 10.41 -12.99
CA LEU A 68 6.07 10.03 -11.77
C LEU A 68 6.45 11.29 -10.99
N SER A 69 6.29 11.24 -9.67
CA SER A 69 6.72 12.28 -8.75
C SER A 69 7.38 11.66 -7.53
N ASN A 70 8.35 12.35 -6.93
CA ASN A 70 8.92 12.01 -5.62
C ASN A 70 8.52 13.10 -4.61
N LEU A 71 7.24 13.45 -4.62
CA LEU A 71 6.67 14.39 -3.68
C LEU A 71 6.19 13.62 -2.46
N ASP A 72 6.32 14.25 -1.29
CA ASP A 72 5.60 13.81 -0.11
C ASP A 72 4.09 13.72 -0.39
N ALA A 73 3.44 12.70 0.17
CA ALA A 73 2.05 12.36 -0.15
C ALA A 73 1.08 13.50 0.22
N VAL A 74 1.33 14.16 1.36
CA VAL A 74 0.51 15.30 1.82
C VAL A 74 0.62 16.45 0.83
N ASN A 75 1.84 16.74 0.37
CA ASN A 75 2.07 17.76 -0.65
C ASN A 75 1.43 17.41 -2.01
N LEU A 76 1.52 16.15 -2.44
CA LEU A 76 0.92 15.69 -3.68
C LEU A 76 -0.60 15.87 -3.66
N ILE A 77 -1.27 15.48 -2.57
CA ILE A 77 -2.72 15.61 -2.42
C ILE A 77 -3.14 17.08 -2.35
N ASN A 78 -2.43 17.91 -1.58
CA ASN A 78 -2.75 19.35 -1.48
C ASN A 78 -2.68 20.07 -2.84
N GLN A 79 -1.70 19.71 -3.68
CA GLN A 79 -1.56 20.27 -5.03
C GLN A 79 -2.54 19.63 -6.02
N GLY A 80 -2.71 18.31 -5.92
CA GLY A 80 -3.49 17.48 -6.80
C GLY A 80 -4.99 17.70 -6.67
N ALA A 81 -5.53 17.71 -5.45
CA ALA A 81 -6.96 17.82 -5.18
C ALA A 81 -7.62 19.05 -5.84
N LYS A 82 -6.88 20.15 -5.97
CA LYS A 82 -7.34 21.39 -6.63
C LYS A 82 -7.33 21.31 -8.15
N LYS A 83 -6.51 20.44 -8.74
CA LYS A 83 -6.23 20.36 -10.19
C LYS A 83 -6.86 19.13 -10.84
N TRP A 84 -7.01 18.05 -10.09
CA TRP A 84 -7.53 16.79 -10.60
C TRP A 84 -9.02 16.90 -10.93
N PRO A 85 -9.46 16.36 -12.09
CA PRO A 85 -10.87 16.26 -12.43
C PRO A 85 -11.69 15.55 -11.34
N PRO A 86 -12.98 15.88 -11.15
CA PRO A 86 -13.84 15.22 -10.16
C PRO A 86 -13.97 13.70 -10.35
N ASN A 87 -13.86 13.20 -11.58
CA ASN A 87 -13.90 11.76 -11.88
C ASN A 87 -12.56 11.04 -11.64
N THR A 88 -11.61 11.67 -10.95
CA THR A 88 -10.35 11.05 -10.56
C THR A 88 -10.59 10.08 -9.40
N LEU A 89 -10.01 8.88 -9.50
CA LEU A 89 -9.88 7.95 -8.39
C LEU A 89 -8.47 8.07 -7.78
N VAL A 90 -8.40 8.36 -6.49
CA VAL A 90 -7.15 8.40 -5.73
C VAL A 90 -7.05 7.14 -4.88
N TYR A 91 -6.04 6.32 -5.13
CA TYR A 91 -5.74 5.17 -4.30
C TYR A 91 -4.54 5.50 -3.40
N LEU A 92 -4.71 5.29 -2.09
CA LEU A 92 -3.68 5.50 -1.10
C LEU A 92 -3.36 4.19 -0.38
N ASP A 93 -2.06 3.90 -0.26
CA ASP A 93 -1.53 2.78 0.51
C ASP A 93 -0.38 3.29 1.37
N PRO A 94 -0.70 4.00 2.49
CA PRO A 94 0.32 4.53 3.40
C PRO A 94 1.11 3.40 4.07
N PRO A 95 2.26 3.70 4.73
CA PRO A 95 2.92 2.72 5.58
C PRO A 95 1.92 2.11 6.58
N TYR A 96 2.07 0.83 6.92
CA TYR A 96 1.13 0.18 7.84
C TYR A 96 1.34 0.67 9.28
N TYR A 97 0.29 0.70 10.08
CA TYR A 97 0.34 1.24 11.44
C TYR A 97 1.21 0.36 12.36
N GLU A 98 0.95 -0.95 12.40
CA GLU A 98 1.73 -1.89 13.21
C GLU A 98 2.87 -2.50 12.40
N LYS A 99 2.59 -2.94 11.17
CA LYS A 99 3.60 -3.65 10.35
C LYS A 99 4.58 -2.68 9.68
N GLY A 100 4.38 -1.37 9.76
CA GLY A 100 5.18 -0.39 9.03
C GLY A 100 6.64 -0.39 9.43
N ARG A 101 6.94 -0.57 10.72
CA ARG A 101 8.31 -0.59 11.27
C ARG A 101 9.17 -1.73 10.72
N ASP A 102 8.55 -2.84 10.33
CA ASP A 102 9.26 -4.00 9.77
C ASP A 102 9.36 -3.95 8.24
N LEU A 103 8.55 -3.10 7.59
CA LEU A 103 8.38 -3.09 6.13
C LEU A 103 8.99 -1.85 5.43
N TYR A 104 9.05 -0.70 6.11
CA TYR A 104 9.46 0.57 5.51
C TYR A 104 10.62 1.22 6.29
N TYR A 105 11.51 1.91 5.59
CA TYR A 105 12.59 2.70 6.21
C TYR A 105 12.04 3.98 6.84
N ASP A 106 11.06 4.60 6.19
CA ASP A 106 10.32 5.75 6.69
C ASP A 106 8.97 5.25 7.22
N PHE A 107 8.86 5.12 8.54
CA PHE A 107 7.63 4.71 9.21
C PHE A 107 6.85 5.94 9.68
N TYR A 108 5.53 5.82 9.67
CA TYR A 108 4.64 6.86 10.17
C TYR A 108 4.38 6.64 11.67
N GLU A 109 4.28 7.73 12.41
CA GLU A 109 3.73 7.72 13.76
C GLU A 109 2.21 7.94 13.70
N HIS A 110 1.54 7.78 14.85
CA HIS A 110 0.08 7.90 14.94
C HIS A 110 -0.43 9.22 14.35
N ASP A 111 0.24 10.33 14.66
CA ASP A 111 -0.15 11.66 14.19
C ASP A 111 0.06 11.83 12.68
N ASP A 112 1.04 11.14 12.07
CA ASP A 112 1.24 11.13 10.62
C ASP A 112 0.08 10.41 9.92
N HIS A 113 -0.36 9.27 10.46
CA HIS A 113 -1.54 8.55 9.97
C HIS A 113 -2.79 9.41 10.07
N LYS A 114 -2.99 10.07 11.21
CA LYS A 114 -4.11 10.97 11.42
C LYS A 114 -4.08 12.14 10.44
N ALA A 115 -2.91 12.75 10.21
CA ALA A 115 -2.76 13.84 9.25
C ALA A 115 -3.13 13.41 7.83
N VAL A 116 -2.76 12.19 7.40
CA VAL A 116 -3.19 11.65 6.11
C VAL A 116 -4.70 11.41 6.09
N ALA A 117 -5.28 10.86 7.15
CA ALA A 117 -6.71 10.60 7.23
C ALA A 117 -7.55 11.88 7.13
N ASP A 118 -7.18 12.91 7.89
CA ASP A 118 -7.82 14.23 7.85
C ASP A 118 -7.68 14.85 6.44
N LEU A 119 -6.47 14.80 5.87
CA LEU A 119 -6.20 15.38 4.56
C LEU A 119 -7.02 14.74 3.44
N VAL A 120 -7.08 13.40 3.40
CA VAL A 120 -7.83 12.66 2.38
C VAL A 120 -9.31 13.02 2.46
N GLN A 121 -9.87 13.02 3.67
CA GLN A 121 -11.29 13.28 3.89
C GLN A 121 -11.67 14.73 3.60
N ASP A 122 -10.81 15.69 3.93
CA ASP A 122 -11.08 17.12 3.75
C ASP A 122 -10.80 17.61 2.33
N LYS A 123 -9.67 17.20 1.73
CA LYS A 123 -9.19 17.77 0.47
C LYS A 123 -9.77 17.08 -0.75
N LEU A 124 -10.05 15.78 -0.67
CA LEU A 124 -10.58 15.01 -1.80
C LEU A 124 -12.11 14.96 -1.80
N SER A 125 -12.76 16.06 -1.43
CA SER A 125 -14.23 16.17 -1.39
C SER A 125 -14.91 16.11 -2.76
N LYS A 126 -14.16 16.37 -3.85
CA LYS A 126 -14.67 16.32 -5.23
C LYS A 126 -14.31 15.03 -5.97
N GLN A 127 -13.27 14.33 -5.52
CA GLN A 127 -12.75 13.13 -6.15
C GLN A 127 -13.19 11.88 -5.38
N HIS A 128 -13.05 10.72 -6.00
CA HIS A 128 -13.22 9.46 -5.29
C HIS A 128 -11.88 9.00 -4.74
N TRP A 129 -11.92 8.35 -3.59
CA TRP A 129 -10.71 7.80 -2.98
C TRP A 129 -10.95 6.45 -2.31
N ILE A 130 -9.86 5.68 -2.24
CA ILE A 130 -9.73 4.43 -1.51
C ILE A 130 -8.44 4.50 -0.69
N VAL A 131 -8.49 4.12 0.58
CA VAL A 131 -7.30 3.98 1.44
C VAL A 131 -7.23 2.55 1.94
N SER A 132 -6.08 1.88 1.83
CA SER A 132 -5.82 0.57 2.45
C SER A 132 -4.86 0.66 3.64
N TYR A 133 -5.11 -0.16 4.66
CA TYR A 133 -4.31 -0.26 5.88
C TYR A 133 -4.37 -1.68 6.50
N ASP A 134 -3.53 -1.94 7.49
CA ASP A 134 -3.76 -2.99 8.47
C ASP A 134 -5.03 -2.71 9.30
N ASN A 135 -5.79 -3.75 9.62
CA ASN A 135 -7.05 -3.63 10.34
C ASN A 135 -6.81 -3.51 11.85
N VAL A 136 -6.57 -2.29 12.33
CA VAL A 136 -6.32 -1.96 13.74
C VAL A 136 -7.25 -0.85 14.21
N ASP A 137 -7.56 -0.84 15.51
CA ASP A 137 -8.55 0.08 16.10
C ASP A 137 -8.22 1.55 15.83
N ALA A 138 -6.95 1.94 15.99
CA ALA A 138 -6.50 3.32 15.76
C ALA A 138 -6.80 3.81 14.33
N ILE A 139 -6.63 2.95 13.32
CA ILE A 139 -6.95 3.30 11.94
C ILE A 139 -8.46 3.30 11.71
N CYS A 140 -9.19 2.32 12.28
CA CYS A 140 -10.64 2.26 12.21
C CYS A 140 -11.31 3.51 12.81
N GLU A 141 -10.77 4.04 13.90
CA GLU A 141 -11.24 5.29 14.54
C GLU A 141 -11.04 6.50 13.60
N MET A 142 -9.88 6.60 12.91
CA MET A 142 -9.61 7.71 11.98
C MET A 142 -10.59 7.80 10.80
N TYR A 143 -11.21 6.67 10.44
CA TYR A 143 -12.15 6.55 9.33
C TYR A 143 -13.52 6.01 9.77
N GLU A 144 -13.90 6.21 11.03
CA GLU A 144 -15.12 5.60 11.63
C GLU A 144 -16.41 5.92 10.85
N ASN A 145 -16.48 7.10 10.23
CA ASN A 145 -17.63 7.59 9.49
C ASN A 145 -17.57 7.21 8.00
N ARG A 146 -16.69 6.28 7.62
CA ARG A 146 -16.48 5.87 6.23
C ARG A 146 -16.90 4.44 6.03
N ARG A 147 -17.45 4.21 4.85
CA ARG A 147 -17.69 2.86 4.36
C ARG A 147 -16.36 2.13 4.30
N ARG A 148 -16.35 0.88 4.77
CA ARG A 148 -15.15 0.04 4.79
C ARG A 148 -15.41 -1.36 4.30
N ALA A 149 -14.34 -2.05 3.95
CA ALA A 149 -14.32 -3.48 3.71
C ALA A 149 -13.11 -4.09 4.39
N ILE A 150 -13.35 -5.06 5.25
CA ILE A 150 -12.29 -5.83 5.93
C ILE A 150 -12.05 -7.11 5.16
N TYR A 151 -10.79 -7.46 4.94
CA TYR A 151 -10.39 -8.63 4.17
C TYR A 151 -9.13 -9.28 4.72
N SER A 152 -8.98 -10.57 4.49
CA SER A 152 -7.77 -11.31 4.86
C SER A 152 -6.84 -11.45 3.67
N ILE A 153 -5.55 -11.10 3.81
CA ILE A 153 -4.56 -11.53 2.84
C ILE A 153 -4.08 -12.93 3.21
N GLY A 154 -4.48 -13.92 2.43
CA GLY A 154 -3.90 -15.26 2.51
C GLY A 154 -2.46 -15.26 2.00
N TYR A 155 -1.49 -14.77 2.77
CA TYR A 155 -0.08 -15.01 2.45
C TYR A 155 0.32 -16.40 2.91
N SER A 156 0.44 -17.28 1.93
CA SER A 156 1.10 -18.58 1.98
C SER A 156 2.59 -18.45 2.34
N ALA A 157 2.90 -18.27 3.63
CA ALA A 157 4.19 -18.65 4.22
C ALA A 157 4.15 -18.49 5.76
N ARG A 158 3.92 -19.61 6.47
CA ARG A 158 4.29 -19.84 7.88
C ARG A 158 4.07 -18.67 8.87
N SER A 159 2.84 -18.45 9.33
CA SER A 159 2.51 -18.36 10.77
C SER A 159 1.03 -18.00 10.96
N THR A 160 0.44 -18.49 12.04
CA THR A 160 -1.00 -18.49 12.35
C THR A 160 -1.53 -17.21 13.00
N LYS A 161 -0.89 -16.05 12.81
CA LYS A 161 -1.50 -14.76 13.17
C LYS A 161 -2.20 -14.20 11.93
N LYS A 162 -3.50 -14.50 11.79
CA LYS A 162 -4.37 -13.90 10.76
C LYS A 162 -4.44 -12.39 10.99
N GLY A 163 -3.57 -11.61 10.34
CA GLY A 163 -3.82 -10.18 10.18
C GLY A 163 -4.89 -9.98 9.11
N SER A 164 -5.93 -9.21 9.41
CA SER A 164 -6.81 -8.65 8.39
C SER A 164 -6.31 -7.26 7.98
N GLU A 165 -6.71 -6.85 6.79
CA GLU A 165 -6.53 -5.51 6.26
C GLU A 165 -7.90 -4.88 6.05
N VAL A 166 -7.92 -3.56 5.95
CA VAL A 166 -9.13 -2.77 5.79
C VAL A 166 -8.95 -1.79 4.65
N MET A 167 -9.99 -1.65 3.82
CA MET A 167 -10.10 -0.59 2.82
C MET A 167 -11.22 0.37 3.23
N PHE A 168 -10.95 1.66 3.19
CA PHE A 168 -11.96 2.72 3.39
C PHE A 168 -12.27 3.40 2.06
N PHE A 169 -13.53 3.79 1.87
CA PHE A 169 -14.01 4.35 0.62
C PHE A 169 -14.64 5.73 0.85
N SER A 170 -14.41 6.65 -0.09
CA SER A 170 -15.18 7.91 -0.18
C SER A 170 -16.67 7.63 -0.38
N ASP A 171 -17.55 8.47 0.18
CA ASP A 171 -19.01 8.22 0.23
C ASP A 171 -19.62 7.98 -1.16
N GLY A 172 -19.22 8.74 -2.18
CA GLY A 172 -19.75 8.64 -3.55
C GLY A 172 -19.19 7.50 -4.42
N LEU A 173 -18.19 6.75 -3.94
CA LEU A 173 -17.53 5.72 -4.74
C LEU A 173 -18.36 4.42 -4.77
N LYS A 174 -18.84 4.04 -5.95
CA LYS A 174 -19.50 2.73 -6.16
C LYS A 174 -18.44 1.63 -6.26
N ALA A 175 -18.11 1.00 -5.13
CA ALA A 175 -17.21 -0.14 -5.09
C ALA A 175 -17.94 -1.40 -5.60
N PRO A 176 -17.34 -2.19 -6.50
CA PRO A 176 -17.89 -3.50 -6.85
C PRO A 176 -17.81 -4.45 -5.64
N ALA A 177 -18.61 -5.52 -5.67
CA ALA A 177 -18.47 -6.60 -4.70
C ALA A 177 -17.02 -7.12 -4.71
N LEU A 178 -16.47 -7.37 -3.51
CA LEU A 178 -15.13 -7.92 -3.40
C LEU A 178 -15.14 -9.37 -3.92
N VAL A 179 -14.25 -9.65 -4.86
CA VAL A 179 -14.11 -10.96 -5.50
C VAL A 179 -12.67 -11.48 -5.36
N GLY A 180 -12.50 -12.80 -5.28
CA GLY A 180 -11.19 -13.44 -5.21
C GLY A 180 -10.72 -13.74 -3.77
N PRO A 181 -9.41 -13.64 -3.45
CA PRO A 181 -8.86 -14.01 -2.14
C PRO A 181 -9.25 -13.03 -1.01
N ILE A 182 -9.92 -11.94 -1.37
CA ILE A 182 -10.42 -10.89 -0.49
C ILE A 182 -11.81 -11.32 -0.03
N VAL A 183 -11.92 -11.84 1.19
CA VAL A 183 -13.22 -12.18 1.80
C VAL A 183 -13.67 -10.98 2.61
N ALA A 184 -14.70 -10.27 2.13
CA ALA A 184 -15.31 -9.19 2.88
C ALA A 184 -15.95 -9.75 4.16
N THR A 185 -15.56 -9.24 5.33
CA THR A 185 -16.25 -9.57 6.59
C THR A 185 -17.30 -8.54 6.97
N GLU A 186 -17.28 -7.37 6.33
CA GLU A 186 -18.28 -6.30 6.44
C GLU A 186 -18.45 -5.65 5.06
N GLU A 187 -19.69 -5.49 4.60
CA GLU A 187 -20.03 -4.75 3.36
C GLU A 187 -20.09 -3.24 3.63
N PRO A 188 -19.84 -2.39 2.61
CA PRO A 188 -19.95 -0.94 2.75
C PRO A 188 -21.36 -0.56 3.21
N THR A 189 -21.51 0.05 4.40
CA THR A 189 -22.82 0.51 4.88
C THR A 189 -23.40 1.56 3.93
N SER A 190 -24.72 1.54 3.70
CA SER A 190 -25.40 2.57 2.90
C SER A 190 -25.56 3.90 3.63
N GLU A 191 -25.27 3.95 4.93
CA GLU A 191 -25.44 5.10 5.81
C GLU A 191 -24.25 5.23 6.80
N PRO A 192 -23.95 6.44 7.31
CA PRO A 192 -23.02 6.63 8.41
C PRO A 192 -23.45 5.81 9.63
N ILE A 193 -22.50 5.19 10.32
CA ILE A 193 -22.78 4.43 11.54
C ILE A 193 -23.22 5.43 12.61
N GLU A 194 -24.52 5.51 12.88
CA GLU A 194 -25.04 6.24 14.04
C GLU A 194 -24.50 5.53 15.29
N THR A 195 -23.50 6.15 15.93
CA THR A 195 -22.91 5.88 17.25
C THR A 195 -23.48 4.68 18.01
N ALA A 196 -23.11 3.46 17.63
CA ALA A 196 -23.32 2.29 18.48
C ALA A 196 -22.08 2.14 19.37
N CYS A 197 -21.97 3.03 20.35
CA CYS A 197 -21.20 2.79 21.57
C CYS A 197 -21.69 1.46 22.18
N TYR A 198 -21.05 0.35 21.83
CA TYR A 198 -21.22 -0.89 22.57
C TYR A 198 -20.54 -0.72 23.92
N ARG A 199 -21.35 -0.23 24.87
CA ARG A 199 -21.28 -0.64 26.27
C ARG A 199 -21.11 -2.16 26.28
N LYS A 200 -19.89 -2.63 26.55
CA LYS A 200 -19.75 -3.90 27.26
C LYS A 200 -20.23 -3.62 28.68
N ALA A 201 -21.50 -3.96 28.88
CA ALA A 201 -22.12 -4.03 30.17
C ALA A 201 -21.23 -4.81 31.14
N MET A 202 -21.05 -4.23 32.32
CA MET A 202 -20.85 -4.99 33.54
C MET A 202 -21.87 -6.13 33.56
N VAL A 203 -21.41 -7.37 33.61
CA VAL A 203 -22.14 -8.48 34.24
C VAL A 203 -21.11 -9.50 34.73
N GLY A 204 -21.09 -9.75 36.05
CA GLY A 204 -20.49 -10.92 36.68
C GLY A 204 -19.21 -10.67 37.45
#